data_AF-R0C7P9-F1
#
_entry.id   AF-R0C7P9-F1
#
_cell.length_a   1.000
_cell.length_b   1.000
_cell.length_c   1.000
_cell.angle_alpha   90.00
_cell.angle_beta   90.00
_cell.angle_gamma   90.00
#
_symmetry.space_group_name_H-M   'P 1'
#
loop_
_entity.id
_entity.type
_entity.pdbx_description
1 polymer ?
#
loop_
_entity_poly.entity_id
_entity_poly.type
_entity_poly.pdbx_seq_one_letter_code
_entity_poly.pdbx_strand_id
1 'polypeptide(L)'
;MIKKIMLVLSAVFIISTFAGAGYIFLHRGRVNLSSAGAEAQKESGEADRPSQALSLTEKSTEDSTADSAANSAADSAMNEAENRAEDGAKNNTENGAGEDGEGDYDTVLLDGARRLCRTYFKSGDFSYQIVITPGGRRNRNQLNVDVVKKDGIGYTVLNRLSMYYDPEYPFRMQSSMDQAAYQADGTIKEYQIAPSENGFIGLYGQLEAQGSYFPLDDLFMPEFFSRPLNETDLIGMTVADMKILRNQYYAVHGRIFEKQELKDYFQEKTWYLGDKTADEFDETVFGGLEKRNIAFLKKAEAEFDEEKSKEVKKIYDGLLTAPYASLLTAHTEMGVSLYSDIQHRADKGIYYEAEGTIYTPVILSPKQYEAVMKEGKEERICVNELTKETAAVRRTDNSDYGDCMLFYDSGTESGKTSGEDTPHYYFLSYEPYSGNYTLWANSADTLFKNIYKGTVYVLKGAEHEWYQYFSIPDKEYLESGERVMRFDDITNQGAAGYGGGQPVFDEKGYLKAIYYYGD
;
A
#
# COMPACT_ATOMS: atom_id res chain seq x y z
N MET A 1 39.53 56.72 30.09
CA MET A 1 39.92 55.29 29.98
C MET A 1 39.10 54.69 28.85
N ILE A 2 39.73 54.51 27.68
CA ILE A 2 39.92 53.21 26.99
C ILE A 2 38.59 52.64 26.46
N LYS A 3 38.33 52.34 25.18
CA LYS A 3 38.92 52.55 23.84
C LYS A 3 37.83 52.07 22.84
N LYS A 4 37.51 52.87 21.82
CA LYS A 4 37.40 52.56 20.36
C LYS A 4 36.90 51.18 19.88
N ILE A 5 36.19 51.22 18.73
CA ILE A 5 36.14 50.31 17.52
C ILE A 5 34.65 50.16 17.12
N MET A 6 34.08 50.69 16.02
CA MET A 6 34.45 51.01 14.63
C MET A 6 34.47 49.81 13.65
N LEU A 7 33.49 49.81 12.72
CA LEU A 7 33.46 49.33 11.31
C LEU A 7 33.82 47.86 10.98
N VAL A 8 33.05 47.23 10.07
CA VAL A 8 33.41 47.00 8.64
C VAL A 8 32.25 46.25 7.91
N LEU A 9 31.89 46.77 6.72
CA LEU A 9 31.05 46.14 5.68
C LEU A 9 31.78 44.96 5.00
N SER A 10 31.06 43.96 4.46
CA SER A 10 31.28 43.28 3.15
C SER A 10 30.26 42.13 3.02
N ALA A 11 29.22 42.23 2.19
CA ALA A 11 29.19 41.91 0.76
C ALA A 11 29.57 40.45 0.44
N VAL A 12 28.55 39.61 0.18
CA VAL A 12 28.69 38.43 -0.70
C VAL A 12 27.64 38.54 -1.80
N PHE A 13 28.15 38.79 -3.00
CA PHE A 13 27.45 38.63 -4.27
C PHE A 13 27.18 37.15 -4.53
N ILE A 14 25.97 36.78 -4.92
CA ILE A 14 25.75 35.65 -5.82
C ILE A 14 24.97 36.17 -7.02
N ILE A 15 25.61 36.03 -8.18
CA ILE A 15 25.14 36.38 -9.50
C ILE A 15 24.11 35.31 -9.91
N SER A 16 22.85 35.70 -10.07
CA SER A 16 21.85 34.89 -10.78
C SER A 16 21.63 35.46 -12.18
N THR A 17 22.42 35.00 -13.14
CA THR A 17 22.09 35.07 -14.57
C THR A 17 21.80 33.66 -15.05
N PHE A 18 20.52 33.34 -15.22
CA PHE A 18 20.12 32.28 -16.14
C PHE A 18 19.17 32.89 -17.17
N ALA A 19 19.69 32.96 -18.39
CA ALA A 19 18.97 33.33 -19.59
C ALA A 19 17.97 32.22 -19.92
N GLY A 20 16.75 32.64 -20.27
CA GLY A 20 15.72 31.77 -20.80
C GLY A 20 16.11 31.23 -22.17
N ALA A 21 15.85 29.94 -22.36
CA ALA A 21 15.63 29.34 -23.66
C ALA A 21 14.37 28.48 -23.52
N GLY A 22 13.29 28.93 -24.15
CA GLY A 22 12.02 28.22 -24.18
C GLY A 22 12.13 26.94 -24.99
N TYR A 23 11.34 25.94 -24.63
CA TYR A 23 10.96 24.88 -25.54
C TYR A 23 9.46 24.64 -25.51
N ILE A 24 8.96 24.48 -26.73
CA ILE A 24 7.58 24.50 -27.17
C ILE A 24 6.92 23.15 -26.87
N PHE A 25 5.76 23.21 -26.24
CA PHE A 25 4.85 22.10 -26.00
C PHE A 25 4.19 21.65 -27.32
N LEU A 26 4.28 20.37 -27.67
CA LEU A 26 3.46 19.77 -28.73
C LEU A 26 2.74 18.53 -28.18
N HIS A 27 1.48 18.75 -27.83
CA HIS A 27 0.48 17.70 -27.63
C HIS A 27 0.32 16.83 -28.89
N ARG A 28 0.27 15.51 -28.71
CA ARG A 28 -0.47 14.65 -29.64
C ARG A 28 -1.33 13.65 -28.88
N GLY A 29 -2.64 13.88 -29.02
CA GLY A 29 -3.70 13.00 -28.58
C GLY A 29 -3.79 11.72 -29.40
N ARG A 30 -4.30 10.69 -28.74
CA ARG A 30 -4.68 9.40 -29.32
C ARG A 30 -5.87 9.58 -30.27
N VAL A 31 -5.73 9.06 -31.49
CA VAL A 31 -6.82 8.96 -32.47
C VAL A 31 -7.34 7.53 -32.45
N ASN A 32 -8.63 7.38 -32.14
CA ASN A 32 -9.42 6.17 -32.35
C ASN A 32 -9.65 5.95 -33.85
N LEU A 33 -9.48 4.71 -34.31
CA LEU A 33 -9.96 4.26 -35.62
C LEU A 33 -10.67 2.91 -35.48
N SER A 34 -11.93 2.94 -35.91
CA SER A 34 -12.92 1.85 -35.97
C SER A 34 -12.82 1.05 -37.27
N SER A 35 -13.14 -0.26 -37.23
CA SER A 35 -13.92 -1.02 -38.25
C SER A 35 -13.99 -2.48 -37.78
N ALA A 36 -15.14 -3.10 -37.48
CA ALA A 36 -16.27 -3.52 -38.34
C ALA A 36 -15.96 -4.70 -39.29
N GLY A 37 -16.72 -5.80 -39.14
CA GLY A 37 -16.81 -6.98 -40.03
C GLY A 37 -16.65 -8.30 -39.26
N ALA A 38 -17.73 -9.00 -38.85
CA ALA A 38 -18.45 -10.04 -39.62
C ALA A 38 -17.59 -11.33 -39.80
N GLU A 39 -18.02 -12.57 -39.65
CA GLU A 39 -19.24 -13.28 -39.25
C GLU A 39 -18.85 -14.78 -39.23
N ALA A 40 -19.66 -15.62 -38.56
CA ALA A 40 -19.90 -17.04 -38.85
C ALA A 40 -18.92 -18.15 -38.35
N GLN A 41 -19.48 -18.98 -37.44
CA GLN A 41 -19.68 -20.45 -37.55
C GLN A 41 -18.43 -21.37 -37.60
N LYS A 42 -18.41 -22.59 -37.05
CA LYS A 42 -19.24 -23.45 -36.18
C LYS A 42 -18.45 -24.78 -36.05
N GLU A 43 -18.75 -25.60 -35.03
CA GLU A 43 -18.48 -27.06 -34.95
C GLU A 43 -17.00 -27.50 -34.81
N SER A 44 -16.61 -28.56 -34.09
CA SER A 44 -17.29 -29.59 -33.27
C SER A 44 -16.22 -30.59 -32.77
N GLY A 45 -16.52 -31.32 -31.69
CA GLY A 45 -16.07 -32.71 -31.46
C GLY A 45 -14.74 -32.83 -30.71
N GLU A 46 -14.66 -33.22 -29.43
CA GLU A 46 -15.15 -34.45 -28.73
C GLU A 46 -14.04 -35.51 -28.58
N ALA A 47 -13.91 -35.97 -27.32
CA ALA A 47 -13.25 -37.18 -26.82
C ALA A 47 -11.70 -37.25 -26.95
N ASP A 48 -10.93 -37.83 -26.04
CA ASP A 48 -11.24 -38.86 -25.05
C ASP A 48 -10.16 -38.88 -23.94
N ARG A 49 -10.59 -39.16 -22.71
CA ARG A 49 -9.79 -39.68 -21.58
C ARG A 49 -9.67 -41.22 -21.76
N PRO A 50 -8.96 -42.05 -20.94
CA PRO A 50 -8.60 -41.88 -19.51
C PRO A 50 -7.15 -42.36 -19.17
N SER A 51 -6.61 -42.26 -17.94
CA SER A 51 -6.82 -43.25 -16.87
C SER A 51 -5.95 -42.96 -15.62
N GLN A 52 -6.60 -42.99 -14.46
CA GLN A 52 -6.25 -43.65 -13.17
C GLN A 52 -4.81 -43.74 -12.63
N ALA A 53 -4.65 -43.33 -11.36
CA ALA A 53 -4.08 -44.08 -10.20
C ALA A 53 -3.51 -43.08 -9.17
N LEU A 54 -4.11 -42.89 -7.98
CA LEU A 54 -3.97 -43.65 -6.72
C LEU A 54 -3.19 -42.85 -5.65
N SER A 55 -3.87 -42.70 -4.53
CA SER A 55 -3.53 -42.08 -3.24
C SER A 55 -2.21 -42.52 -2.61
N LEU A 56 -1.66 -41.68 -1.71
CA LEU A 56 -1.37 -42.04 -0.31
C LEU A 56 -1.02 -40.80 0.54
N THR A 57 -1.69 -40.72 1.68
CA THR A 57 -1.54 -39.83 2.84
C THR A 57 -0.23 -40.06 3.59
N GLU A 58 0.35 -39.00 4.18
CA GLU A 58 0.86 -39.03 5.55
C GLU A 58 1.09 -37.62 6.15
N LYS A 59 1.07 -37.58 7.48
CA LYS A 59 0.76 -36.47 8.37
C LYS A 59 1.98 -36.24 9.27
N SER A 60 2.46 -35.01 9.46
CA SER A 60 3.35 -34.68 10.58
C SER A 60 3.25 -33.21 10.98
N THR A 61 3.22 -33.02 12.29
CA THR A 61 2.94 -31.81 13.09
C THR A 61 4.22 -31.23 13.72
N GLU A 62 4.13 -29.94 14.07
CA GLU A 62 4.92 -29.20 15.10
C GLU A 62 6.38 -28.82 14.73
N ASP A 63 6.96 -27.68 15.11
CA ASP A 63 6.58 -26.44 15.81
C ASP A 63 7.84 -25.53 15.75
N SER A 64 7.72 -24.20 15.56
CA SER A 64 8.65 -23.21 16.12
C SER A 64 8.20 -21.77 15.83
N THR A 65 7.71 -21.16 16.89
CA THR A 65 7.36 -19.76 17.08
C THR A 65 8.57 -18.98 17.58
N ALA A 66 8.83 -17.79 17.00
CA ALA A 66 9.34 -16.58 17.65
C ALA A 66 9.89 -15.60 16.59
N ASP A 67 9.67 -14.31 16.79
CA ASP A 67 10.26 -13.15 16.09
C ASP A 67 9.59 -12.68 14.77
N SER A 68 8.34 -12.21 14.84
CA SER A 68 7.81 -11.31 13.79
C SER A 68 6.67 -10.35 14.21
N ALA A 69 6.19 -10.40 15.46
CA ALA A 69 5.03 -9.66 15.96
C ALA A 69 5.16 -8.12 16.07
N ALA A 70 6.27 -7.50 15.65
CA ALA A 70 6.59 -6.12 16.02
C ALA A 70 6.14 -5.04 15.03
N ASN A 71 5.97 -5.34 13.72
CA ASN A 71 5.92 -4.26 12.71
C ASN A 71 4.55 -4.03 12.05
N SER A 72 3.67 -5.02 11.94
CA SER A 72 2.29 -4.79 11.46
C SER A 72 1.35 -4.37 12.60
N ALA A 73 1.64 -4.83 13.82
CA ALA A 73 0.94 -4.37 15.02
C ALA A 73 1.22 -2.89 15.31
N ALA A 74 2.36 -2.33 14.87
CA ALA A 74 2.73 -0.95 15.20
C ALA A 74 1.85 0.10 14.50
N ASP A 75 1.53 -0.06 13.20
CA ASP A 75 0.68 0.91 12.47
C ASP A 75 -0.79 0.80 12.83
N SER A 76 -1.30 -0.43 13.02
CA SER A 76 -2.67 -0.66 13.49
C SER A 76 -2.81 -0.23 14.95
N ALA A 77 -1.86 -0.56 15.83
CA ALA A 77 -1.89 -0.12 17.23
C ALA A 77 -1.63 1.38 17.39
N MET A 78 -0.90 2.05 16.48
CA MET A 78 -0.78 3.52 16.46
C MET A 78 -2.11 4.17 16.14
N ASN A 79 -2.79 3.70 15.09
CA ASN A 79 -4.12 4.20 14.74
C ASN A 79 -5.17 3.88 15.83
N GLU A 80 -5.10 2.70 16.46
CA GLU A 80 -5.94 2.33 17.60
C GLU A 80 -5.65 3.21 18.83
N ALA A 81 -4.38 3.48 19.15
CA ALA A 81 -3.98 4.29 20.29
C ALA A 81 -4.27 5.78 20.08
N GLU A 82 -4.08 6.32 18.88
CA GLU A 82 -4.45 7.70 18.54
C GLU A 82 -5.97 7.90 18.60
N ASN A 83 -6.77 6.96 18.07
CA ASN A 83 -8.23 7.04 18.16
C ASN A 83 -8.74 6.92 19.62
N ARG A 84 -8.15 6.04 20.45
CA ARG A 84 -8.48 5.95 21.89
C ARG A 84 -8.03 7.18 22.68
N ALA A 85 -6.86 7.74 22.37
CA ALA A 85 -6.33 8.93 23.04
C ALA A 85 -7.16 10.19 22.71
N GLU A 86 -7.68 10.31 21.49
CA GLU A 86 -8.55 11.42 21.10
C GLU A 86 -9.91 11.41 21.84
N ASP A 87 -10.48 10.25 22.14
CA ASP A 87 -11.72 10.16 22.93
C ASP A 87 -11.50 10.26 24.45
N GLY A 88 -10.29 9.94 24.93
CA GLY A 88 -9.85 10.15 26.33
C GLY A 88 -9.43 11.59 26.67
N ALA A 89 -9.13 12.44 25.69
CA ALA A 89 -8.72 13.83 25.87
C ALA A 89 -9.91 14.77 26.20
N LYS A 90 -10.67 14.44 27.24
CA LYS A 90 -11.40 15.44 28.05
C LYS A 90 -10.65 15.55 29.36
N ASN A 91 -9.61 16.38 29.39
CA ASN A 91 -9.08 17.14 30.52
C ASN A 91 -7.56 17.32 30.36
N ASN A 92 -7.13 18.59 30.42
CA ASN A 92 -5.76 19.13 30.28
C ASN A 92 -5.39 19.33 28.80
N THR A 93 -5.42 20.55 28.26
CA THR A 93 -4.58 21.66 28.71
C THR A 93 -5.24 23.00 28.30
N GLU A 94 -5.74 23.76 29.28
CA GLU A 94 -5.83 25.21 29.13
C GLU A 94 -4.41 25.76 29.08
N ASN A 95 -3.99 26.33 27.95
CA ASN A 95 -3.15 27.53 27.87
C ASN A 95 -2.81 27.85 26.41
N GLY A 96 -3.58 28.77 25.83
CA GLY A 96 -3.35 29.30 24.49
C GLY A 96 -4.63 29.81 23.85
N ALA A 97 -5.37 30.69 24.53
CA ALA A 97 -6.59 31.29 24.02
C ALA A 97 -6.28 32.17 22.79
N GLY A 98 -6.50 31.62 21.60
CA GLY A 98 -7.02 32.35 20.45
C GLY A 98 -8.44 31.83 20.23
N GLU A 99 -9.41 32.75 20.14
CA GLU A 99 -10.84 32.43 20.01
C GLU A 99 -11.10 31.29 19.04
N ASP A 100 -11.68 30.20 19.58
CA ASP A 100 -12.22 29.08 18.84
C ASP A 100 -13.38 29.59 17.98
N GLY A 101 -13.04 30.11 16.79
CA GLY A 101 -14.03 30.32 15.76
C GLY A 101 -14.66 28.97 15.44
N GLU A 102 -16.00 28.95 15.36
CA GLU A 102 -16.80 27.91 14.71
C GLU A 102 -16.31 27.75 13.25
N GLY A 103 -15.17 27.09 13.08
CA GLY A 103 -14.66 26.66 11.80
C GLY A 103 -15.37 25.37 11.46
N ASP A 104 -16.24 25.45 10.46
CA ASP A 104 -16.88 24.31 9.81
C ASP A 104 -15.89 23.14 9.65
N TYR A 105 -15.99 22.12 10.51
CA TYR A 105 -15.11 20.94 10.53
C TYR A 105 -15.44 19.97 9.39
N ASP A 106 -15.85 20.52 8.25
CA ASP A 106 -16.40 19.82 7.11
C ASP A 106 -15.59 20.15 5.85
N THR A 107 -14.29 19.86 5.85
CA THR A 107 -13.58 19.69 4.58
C THR A 107 -12.59 18.53 4.64
N VAL A 108 -12.79 17.63 3.69
CA VAL A 108 -11.92 16.50 3.29
C VAL A 108 -10.45 16.92 3.27
N LEU A 109 -9.52 15.98 3.56
CA LEU A 109 -8.08 16.15 3.36
C LEU A 109 -7.81 16.88 2.04
N LEU A 110 -7.23 18.08 2.12
CA LEU A 110 -7.01 18.94 0.97
C LEU A 110 -6.16 18.24 -0.09
N ASP A 111 -6.45 18.43 -1.38
CA ASP A 111 -5.72 17.76 -2.48
C ASP A 111 -4.21 18.03 -2.46
N GLY A 112 -3.80 19.21 -1.98
CA GLY A 112 -2.38 19.51 -1.78
C GLY A 112 -1.75 18.74 -0.63
N ALA A 113 -2.45 18.64 0.51
CA ALA A 113 -2.03 17.83 1.65
C ALA A 113 -1.98 16.33 1.28
N ARG A 114 -3.01 15.84 0.58
CA ARG A 114 -3.06 14.47 0.02
C ARG A 114 -1.90 14.17 -0.90
N ARG A 115 -1.46 15.14 -1.72
CA ARG A 115 -0.30 14.98 -2.58
C ARG A 115 1.00 14.81 -1.78
N LEU A 116 1.10 15.35 -0.57
CA LEU A 116 2.25 15.11 0.30
C LEU A 116 2.17 13.75 1.03
N CYS A 117 0.98 13.15 1.15
CA CYS A 117 0.80 11.88 1.84
C CYS A 117 1.30 10.72 0.98
N ARG A 118 2.53 10.29 1.22
CA ARG A 118 3.21 9.18 0.54
C ARG A 118 4.50 8.84 1.28
N THR A 119 5.17 7.78 0.84
CA THR A 119 6.51 7.45 1.27
C THR A 119 7.54 8.13 0.38
N TYR A 120 8.57 8.68 1.02
CA TYR A 120 9.73 9.29 0.41
C TYR A 120 10.98 8.54 0.85
N PHE A 121 11.98 8.44 -0.02
CA PHE A 121 13.27 7.81 0.29
C PHE A 121 14.40 8.82 0.22
N LYS A 122 15.42 8.65 1.06
CA LYS A 122 16.58 9.53 1.09
C LYS A 122 17.49 9.26 -0.12
N SER A 123 17.86 10.32 -0.82
CA SER A 123 18.81 10.23 -1.94
C SER A 123 20.16 9.66 -1.50
N GLY A 124 20.65 8.66 -2.22
CA GLY A 124 21.92 7.97 -1.96
C GLY A 124 21.91 6.96 -0.81
N ASP A 125 20.82 6.91 -0.03
CA ASP A 125 20.71 6.00 1.11
C ASP A 125 19.24 5.61 1.38
N PHE A 126 18.75 4.64 0.60
CA PHE A 126 17.39 4.12 0.70
C PHE A 126 17.03 3.49 2.05
N SER A 127 18.00 3.28 2.95
CA SER A 127 17.71 2.80 4.30
C SER A 127 16.87 3.80 5.10
N TYR A 128 16.88 5.09 4.75
CA TYR A 128 16.04 6.09 5.40
C TYR A 128 14.85 6.46 4.53
N GLN A 129 13.67 6.52 5.16
CA GLN A 129 12.44 6.96 4.53
C GLN A 129 11.71 7.99 5.40
N ILE A 130 10.88 8.80 4.75
CA ILE A 130 9.87 9.61 5.41
C ILE A 130 8.52 9.10 4.94
N VAL A 131 7.66 8.68 5.87
CA VAL A 131 6.27 8.34 5.58
C VAL A 131 5.42 9.50 6.04
N ILE A 132 4.73 10.15 5.10
CA ILE A 132 3.76 11.20 5.42
C ILE A 132 2.37 10.60 5.30
N THR A 133 1.60 10.64 6.38
CA THR A 133 0.21 10.20 6.42
C THR A 133 -0.70 11.35 6.83
N PRO A 134 -1.98 11.32 6.42
CA PRO A 134 -2.94 12.29 6.93
C PRO A 134 -3.10 12.11 8.44
N GLY A 135 -3.33 13.21 9.16
CA GLY A 135 -3.67 13.16 10.57
C GLY A 135 -5.04 12.53 10.83
N GLY A 136 -5.28 12.27 12.11
CA GLY A 136 -6.52 11.70 12.61
C GLY A 136 -7.75 12.56 12.34
N ARG A 137 -8.91 12.02 12.73
CA ARG A 137 -10.23 12.60 12.46
C ARG A 137 -10.32 14.09 12.82
N ARG A 138 -9.73 14.52 13.94
CA ARG A 138 -9.82 15.89 14.47
C ARG A 138 -8.77 16.84 13.90
N ASN A 139 -7.74 16.33 13.22
CA ASN A 139 -6.58 17.09 12.76
C ASN A 139 -6.27 16.81 11.28
N ARG A 140 -7.28 16.82 10.40
CA ARG A 140 -7.16 16.29 9.01
C ARG A 140 -6.14 17.00 8.11
N ASN A 141 -5.81 18.27 8.36
CA ASN A 141 -4.77 19.01 7.63
C ASN A 141 -3.43 19.09 8.39
N GLN A 142 -3.36 18.48 9.57
CA GLN A 142 -2.10 18.11 10.20
C GLN A 142 -1.67 16.80 9.56
N LEU A 143 -0.47 16.75 9.00
CA LEU A 143 0.12 15.54 8.45
C LEU A 143 1.06 14.96 9.49
N ASN A 144 0.95 13.66 9.71
CA ASN A 144 1.88 12.87 10.50
C ASN A 144 3.10 12.57 9.61
N VAL A 145 4.29 12.72 10.17
CA VAL A 145 5.56 12.56 9.45
C VAL A 145 6.44 11.63 10.25
N ASP A 146 6.50 10.38 9.82
CA ASP A 146 7.36 9.37 10.42
C ASP A 146 8.69 9.30 9.66
N VAL A 147 9.78 9.60 10.36
CA VAL A 147 11.13 9.40 9.85
C VAL A 147 11.56 8.01 10.30
N VAL A 148 11.76 7.12 9.33
CA VAL A 148 12.04 5.72 9.59
C VAL A 148 13.37 5.30 8.99
N LYS A 149 13.98 4.29 9.60
CA LYS A 149 15.16 3.62 9.10
C LYS A 149 14.90 2.13 8.99
N LYS A 150 15.25 1.55 7.86
CA LYS A 150 15.19 0.11 7.63
C LYS A 150 16.27 -0.59 8.45
N ASP A 151 15.85 -1.43 9.38
CA ASP A 151 16.73 -2.24 10.23
C ASP A 151 16.30 -3.71 10.10
N GLY A 152 17.05 -4.49 9.31
CA GLY A 152 16.75 -5.90 9.05
C GLY A 152 15.47 -6.11 8.22
N ILE A 153 14.49 -6.82 8.78
CA ILE A 153 13.19 -7.13 8.14
C ILE A 153 12.19 -5.97 8.35
N GLY A 154 12.49 -5.04 9.26
CA GLY A 154 11.58 -3.99 9.71
C GLY A 154 12.04 -2.57 9.44
N TYR A 155 11.21 -1.63 9.90
CA TYR A 155 11.55 -0.22 10.01
C TYR A 155 11.54 0.20 11.47
N THR A 156 12.60 0.86 11.90
CA THR A 156 12.66 1.56 13.18
C THR A 156 12.19 2.98 12.96
N VAL A 157 11.18 3.41 13.73
CA VAL A 157 10.79 4.82 13.77
C VAL A 157 11.86 5.60 14.52
N LEU A 158 12.59 6.46 13.81
CA LEU A 158 13.60 7.35 14.40
C LEU A 158 12.95 8.56 15.05
N ASN A 159 11.93 9.12 14.38
CA ASN A 159 11.22 10.31 14.82
C ASN A 159 9.78 10.31 14.33
N ARG A 160 8.88 10.88 15.15
CA ARG A 160 7.53 11.27 14.74
C ARG A 160 7.38 12.77 14.85
N LEU A 161 7.03 13.40 13.74
CA LEU A 161 6.90 14.84 13.59
C LEU A 161 5.49 15.16 13.08
N SER A 162 5.09 16.42 13.20
CA SER A 162 3.86 16.91 12.59
C SER A 162 4.16 18.10 11.70
N MET A 163 3.44 18.21 10.59
CA MET A 163 3.42 19.41 9.76
C MET A 163 1.99 19.84 9.48
N TYR A 164 1.76 21.13 9.33
CA TYR A 164 0.46 21.65 8.91
C TYR A 164 0.52 22.01 7.43
N TYR A 165 -0.44 21.51 6.65
CA TYR A 165 -0.55 21.92 5.25
C TYR A 165 -1.30 23.25 5.14
N ASP A 166 -0.61 24.28 4.65
CA ASP A 166 -1.17 25.59 4.34
C ASP A 166 -1.25 25.77 2.82
N PRO A 167 -2.45 25.84 2.22
CA PRO A 167 -2.61 26.02 0.78
C PRO A 167 -2.07 27.36 0.26
N GLU A 168 -1.95 28.40 1.09
CA GLU A 168 -1.34 29.67 0.69
C GLU A 168 0.19 29.59 0.66
N TYR A 169 0.78 28.72 1.49
CA TYR A 169 2.23 28.55 1.61
C TYR A 169 2.64 27.05 1.67
N PRO A 170 2.36 26.25 0.62
CA PRO A 170 2.51 24.79 0.66
C PRO A 170 3.95 24.30 0.78
N PHE A 171 4.93 25.18 0.50
CA PHE A 171 6.37 24.90 0.55
C PHE A 171 7.07 25.64 1.69
N ARG A 172 6.30 26.15 2.66
CA ARG A 172 6.85 26.81 3.84
C ARG A 172 7.65 25.77 4.63
N MET A 173 8.91 26.11 4.92
CA MET A 173 9.71 25.36 5.88
C MET A 173 9.07 25.45 7.26
N GLN A 174 8.87 24.30 7.89
CA GLN A 174 8.24 24.18 9.19
C GLN A 174 9.23 23.58 10.19
N SER A 175 9.17 24.07 11.43
CA SER A 175 9.93 23.48 12.53
C SER A 175 9.02 22.54 13.32
N SER A 176 9.45 21.31 13.51
CA SER A 176 8.75 20.32 14.32
C SER A 176 9.70 19.76 15.39
N MET A 177 9.16 19.40 16.54
CA MET A 177 9.92 18.78 17.63
C MET A 177 9.72 17.27 17.64
N ASP A 178 10.74 16.52 18.06
CA ASP A 178 10.60 15.10 18.40
C ASP A 178 9.76 14.95 19.68
N GLN A 179 8.52 14.50 19.50
CA GLN A 179 7.58 14.37 20.60
C GLN A 179 7.99 13.24 21.57
N ALA A 180 8.63 12.18 21.09
CA ALA A 180 9.05 11.04 21.91
C ALA A 180 10.25 11.39 22.78
N ALA A 181 11.28 12.05 22.22
CA ALA A 181 12.42 12.53 23.00
C ALA A 181 11.99 13.54 24.08
N TYR A 182 11.11 14.48 23.71
CA TYR A 182 10.58 15.44 24.66
C TYR A 182 9.83 14.76 25.82
N GLN A 183 9.01 13.74 25.53
CA GLN A 183 8.30 12.98 26.56
C GLN A 183 9.22 12.12 27.43
N ALA A 184 10.31 11.59 26.88
CA ALA A 184 11.21 10.67 27.58
C ALA A 184 12.13 11.38 28.58
N ASP A 185 12.78 12.49 28.18
CA ASP A 185 13.80 13.14 29.01
C ASP A 185 13.79 14.68 28.94
N GLY A 186 12.81 15.28 28.25
CA GLY A 186 12.70 16.73 28.09
C GLY A 186 13.67 17.32 27.05
N THR A 187 14.39 16.49 26.29
CA THR A 187 15.27 16.94 25.21
C THR A 187 14.45 17.49 24.05
N ILE A 188 14.69 18.75 23.69
CA ILE A 188 14.13 19.35 22.48
C ILE A 188 15.06 19.02 21.31
N LYS A 189 14.62 18.10 20.45
CA LYS A 189 15.22 17.92 19.12
C LYS A 189 14.34 18.63 18.10
N GLU A 190 14.84 19.73 17.55
CA GLU A 190 14.15 20.50 16.53
C GLU A 190 14.57 20.04 15.14
N TYR A 191 13.59 19.79 14.29
CA TYR A 191 13.74 19.41 12.89
C TYR A 191 13.11 20.48 12.02
N GLN A 192 13.74 20.76 10.90
CA GLN A 192 13.14 21.58 9.86
C GLN A 192 12.74 20.69 8.70
N ILE A 193 11.44 20.69 8.37
CA ILE A 193 10.89 19.98 7.23
C ILE A 193 10.53 21.02 6.17
N ALA A 194 11.03 20.84 4.95
CA ALA A 194 10.85 21.77 3.86
C ALA A 194 10.33 21.02 2.62
N PRO A 195 9.00 20.98 2.40
CA PRO A 195 8.45 20.55 1.13
C PRO A 195 8.90 21.49 0.00
N SER A 196 9.14 20.94 -1.19
CA SER A 196 9.58 21.71 -2.36
C SER A 196 8.58 21.66 -3.51
N GLU A 197 8.63 22.65 -4.40
CA GLU A 197 7.85 22.69 -5.64
C GLU A 197 8.08 21.46 -6.53
N ASN A 198 9.30 20.91 -6.50
CA ASN A 198 9.69 19.75 -7.30
C ASN A 198 9.35 18.42 -6.61
N GLY A 199 8.59 18.45 -5.51
CA GLY A 199 8.05 17.26 -4.86
C GLY A 199 8.96 16.59 -3.83
N PHE A 200 10.25 16.95 -3.72
CA PHE A 200 11.12 16.40 -2.67
C PHE A 200 10.89 17.10 -1.32
N ILE A 201 11.18 16.41 -0.23
CA ILE A 201 11.17 16.92 1.15
C ILE A 201 12.62 17.08 1.63
N GLY A 202 12.99 18.28 2.05
CA GLY A 202 14.23 18.50 2.80
C GLY A 202 13.99 18.25 4.29
N LEU A 203 14.82 17.42 4.91
CA LEU A 203 14.86 17.22 6.36
C LEU A 203 16.20 17.72 6.91
N TYR A 204 16.14 18.67 7.84
CA TYR A 204 17.31 19.27 8.50
C TYR A 204 17.18 19.18 10.02
N GLY A 205 18.30 19.15 10.73
CA GLY A 205 18.34 19.03 12.20
C GLY A 205 19.30 17.93 12.64
N GLN A 206 18.79 16.71 12.83
CA GLN A 206 19.63 15.57 13.23
C GLN A 206 20.46 14.98 12.08
N LEU A 207 21.76 14.80 12.35
CA LEU A 207 22.77 14.47 11.34
C LEU A 207 22.56 13.13 10.61
N GLU A 208 21.95 12.12 11.25
CA GLU A 208 21.82 10.80 10.61
C GLU A 208 20.72 10.76 9.53
N ALA A 209 19.57 11.35 9.82
CA ALA A 209 18.42 11.38 8.92
C ALA A 209 18.38 12.64 8.04
N GLN A 210 19.24 13.65 8.27
CA GLN A 210 19.23 14.83 7.40
C GLN A 210 19.46 14.45 5.94
N GLY A 211 18.79 15.15 5.03
CA GLY A 211 18.96 14.94 3.60
C GLY A 211 17.77 15.38 2.77
N SER A 212 17.86 15.05 1.48
CA SER A 212 16.79 15.26 0.51
C SER A 212 16.07 13.93 0.27
N TYR A 213 14.75 13.95 0.47
CA TYR A 213 13.88 12.79 0.35
C TYR A 213 12.98 12.94 -0.86
N PHE A 214 13.00 11.98 -1.76
CA PHE A 214 12.23 11.99 -3.00
C PHE A 214 11.05 11.02 -2.92
N PRO A 215 9.90 11.32 -3.53
CA PRO A 215 8.77 10.39 -3.59
C PRO A 215 9.20 9.02 -4.09
N LEU A 216 8.72 7.93 -3.48
CA LEU A 216 8.92 6.59 -4.07
C LEU A 216 8.40 6.52 -5.51
N ASP A 217 7.35 7.28 -5.83
CA ASP A 217 6.77 7.39 -7.18
C ASP A 217 7.77 7.85 -8.26
N ASP A 218 8.91 8.46 -7.89
CA ASP A 218 9.97 8.83 -8.83
C ASP A 218 10.82 7.62 -9.28
N LEU A 219 10.65 6.47 -8.63
CA LEU A 219 11.28 5.20 -9.00
C LEU A 219 10.51 4.52 -10.13
N PHE A 220 11.22 3.74 -10.93
CA PHE A 220 10.61 2.85 -11.90
C PHE A 220 9.96 1.65 -11.18
N MET A 221 8.64 1.53 -11.26
CA MET A 221 7.84 0.47 -10.63
C MET A 221 8.11 0.33 -9.11
N PRO A 222 7.78 1.37 -8.32
CA PRO A 222 8.11 1.45 -6.90
C PRO A 222 7.47 0.37 -6.03
N GLU A 223 6.37 -0.25 -6.48
CA GLU A 223 5.66 -1.29 -5.74
C GLU A 223 6.56 -2.51 -5.45
N PHE A 224 7.63 -2.73 -6.21
CA PHE A 224 8.55 -3.83 -5.98
C PHE A 224 9.53 -3.60 -4.81
N PHE A 225 9.50 -2.42 -4.19
CA PHE A 225 10.15 -2.22 -2.90
C PHE A 225 9.27 -2.67 -1.72
N SER A 226 7.97 -2.89 -1.94
CA SER A 226 7.01 -3.28 -0.89
C SER A 226 6.39 -4.65 -1.08
N ARG A 227 6.53 -5.28 -2.25
CA ARG A 227 6.07 -6.66 -2.50
C ARG A 227 7.00 -7.46 -3.43
N PRO A 228 6.89 -8.80 -3.41
CA PRO A 228 7.60 -9.65 -4.36
C PRO A 228 7.17 -9.41 -5.81
N LEU A 229 8.16 -9.46 -6.71
CA LEU A 229 7.96 -9.61 -8.14
C LEU A 229 7.54 -11.04 -8.46
N ASN A 230 6.59 -11.20 -9.37
CA ASN A 230 6.22 -12.49 -9.92
C ASN A 230 6.07 -12.46 -11.45
N GLU A 231 5.80 -13.62 -12.05
CA GLU A 231 5.72 -13.77 -13.51
C GLU A 231 4.67 -12.87 -14.17
N THR A 232 3.58 -12.54 -13.46
CA THR A 232 2.54 -11.64 -14.00
C THR A 232 3.03 -10.22 -14.18
N ASP A 233 4.03 -9.80 -13.39
CA ASP A 233 4.64 -8.48 -13.49
C ASP A 233 5.47 -8.33 -14.76
N LEU A 234 6.00 -9.42 -15.31
CA LEU A 234 6.86 -9.40 -16.50
C LEU A 234 6.10 -9.17 -17.81
N ILE A 235 4.76 -9.19 -17.78
CA ILE A 235 3.94 -9.01 -18.99
C ILE A 235 4.18 -7.61 -19.57
N GLY A 236 4.87 -7.58 -20.71
CA GLY A 236 5.21 -6.33 -21.40
C GLY A 236 6.51 -5.68 -20.93
N MET A 237 7.22 -6.24 -19.96
CA MET A 237 8.58 -5.81 -19.63
C MET A 237 9.58 -6.29 -20.67
N THR A 238 10.50 -5.42 -21.06
CA THR A 238 11.67 -5.78 -21.87
C THR A 238 12.86 -6.17 -20.98
N VAL A 239 13.89 -6.78 -21.58
CA VAL A 239 15.16 -7.03 -20.88
C VAL A 239 15.81 -5.72 -20.41
N ALA A 240 15.63 -4.61 -21.12
CA ALA A 240 16.12 -3.31 -20.70
C ALA A 240 15.38 -2.84 -19.43
N ASP A 241 14.05 -2.96 -19.39
CA ASP A 241 13.24 -2.59 -18.22
C ASP A 241 13.64 -3.43 -16.98
N MET A 242 13.80 -4.74 -17.15
CA MET A 242 14.25 -5.62 -16.07
C MET A 242 15.65 -5.24 -15.56
N LYS A 243 16.58 -4.90 -16.47
CA LYS A 243 17.91 -4.42 -16.11
C LYS A 243 17.85 -3.10 -15.35
N ILE A 244 17.01 -2.16 -15.76
CA ILE A 244 16.82 -0.90 -15.06
C ILE A 244 16.28 -1.16 -13.66
N LEU A 245 15.19 -1.93 -13.53
CA LEU A 245 14.59 -2.25 -12.24
C LEU A 245 15.58 -2.97 -11.30
N ARG A 246 16.33 -3.96 -11.80
CA ARG A 246 17.34 -4.66 -11.01
C ARG A 246 18.42 -3.70 -10.53
N ASN A 247 18.94 -2.83 -11.40
CA ASN A 247 20.00 -1.89 -11.04
C ASN A 247 19.47 -0.71 -10.20
N GLN A 248 18.17 -0.43 -10.22
CA GLN A 248 17.56 0.59 -9.37
C GLN A 248 17.75 0.28 -7.89
N TYR A 249 17.62 -0.98 -7.47
CA TYR A 249 17.94 -1.40 -6.09
C TYR A 249 19.36 -0.97 -5.68
N TYR A 250 20.34 -1.06 -6.58
CA TYR A 250 21.70 -0.61 -6.32
C TYR A 250 21.83 0.92 -6.36
N ALA A 251 21.12 1.57 -7.31
CA ALA A 251 21.18 3.01 -7.54
C ALA A 251 20.67 3.81 -6.34
N VAL A 252 19.59 3.36 -5.69
CA VAL A 252 19.01 4.03 -4.52
C VAL A 252 19.91 3.99 -3.28
N HIS A 253 20.93 3.13 -3.28
CA HIS A 253 21.98 3.05 -2.26
C HIS A 253 23.34 3.65 -2.72
N GLY A 254 23.35 4.36 -3.85
CA GLY A 254 24.50 5.13 -4.32
C GLY A 254 25.56 4.35 -5.11
N ARG A 255 25.22 3.18 -5.65
CA ARG A 255 26.11 2.45 -6.57
C ARG A 255 26.39 3.27 -7.83
N ILE A 256 27.66 3.47 -8.16
CA ILE A 256 28.12 4.07 -9.43
C ILE A 256 28.10 3.02 -10.54
N PHE A 257 27.59 3.39 -11.72
CA PHE A 257 27.51 2.52 -12.90
C PHE A 257 28.53 2.89 -13.98
N GLU A 258 29.33 1.90 -14.41
CA GLU A 258 30.30 2.04 -15.51
C GLU A 258 29.69 1.80 -16.90
N LYS A 259 28.62 1.00 -16.97
CA LYS A 259 27.94 0.73 -18.25
C LYS A 259 27.21 2.00 -18.70
N GLN A 260 27.54 2.49 -19.89
CA GLN A 260 27.04 3.76 -20.41
C GLN A 260 25.51 3.86 -20.37
N GLU A 261 24.79 2.81 -20.78
CA GLU A 261 23.32 2.76 -20.74
C GLU A 261 22.73 3.02 -19.34
N LEU A 262 23.29 2.39 -18.31
CA LEU A 262 22.83 2.57 -16.92
C LEU A 262 23.24 3.94 -16.38
N LYS A 263 24.45 4.37 -16.74
CA LYS A 263 24.96 5.69 -16.35
C LYS A 263 24.08 6.79 -16.90
N ASP A 264 23.77 6.76 -18.20
CA ASP A 264 22.91 7.73 -18.86
C ASP A 264 21.52 7.74 -18.21
N TYR A 265 20.93 6.56 -18.00
CA TYR A 265 19.60 6.46 -17.37
C TYR A 265 19.54 7.04 -15.95
N PHE A 266 20.47 6.66 -15.06
CA PHE A 266 20.42 7.07 -13.66
C PHE A 266 20.93 8.50 -13.43
N GLN A 267 21.87 9.01 -14.24
CA GLN A 267 22.33 10.40 -14.14
C GLN A 267 21.25 11.42 -14.47
N GLU A 268 20.22 11.04 -15.24
CA GLU A 268 19.05 11.87 -15.49
C GLU A 268 18.06 11.91 -14.30
N LYS A 269 18.22 11.03 -13.30
CA LYS A 269 17.32 10.99 -12.14
C LYS A 269 17.79 11.96 -11.06
N THR A 270 16.89 12.87 -10.68
CA THR A 270 17.14 13.88 -9.64
C THR A 270 17.44 13.28 -8.26
N TRP A 271 16.91 12.09 -7.98
CA TRP A 271 17.11 11.36 -6.73
C TRP A 271 18.41 10.56 -6.67
N TYR A 272 19.09 10.33 -7.80
CA TYR A 272 20.27 9.47 -7.86
C TYR A 272 21.53 10.20 -7.41
N LEU A 273 22.20 9.64 -6.41
CA LEU A 273 23.46 10.13 -5.87
C LEU A 273 24.47 8.98 -5.80
N GLY A 274 25.25 8.80 -6.86
CA GLY A 274 26.30 7.78 -6.92
C GLY A 274 27.54 8.20 -6.14
N ASP A 275 27.91 7.44 -5.11
CA ASP A 275 29.03 7.71 -4.20
C ASP A 275 29.93 6.48 -3.93
N LYS A 276 29.47 5.27 -4.30
CA LYS A 276 30.19 4.01 -4.08
C LYS A 276 30.49 3.34 -5.41
N THR A 277 31.77 3.10 -5.69
CA THR A 277 32.18 2.32 -6.87
C THR A 277 31.74 0.86 -6.76
N ALA A 278 32.01 0.11 -7.82
CA ALA A 278 31.62 -1.28 -7.89
C ALA A 278 32.24 -2.17 -6.78
N ASP A 279 33.46 -1.84 -6.36
CA ASP A 279 34.20 -2.61 -5.37
C ASP A 279 33.93 -2.10 -3.94
N GLU A 280 33.44 -0.87 -3.78
CA GLU A 280 33.15 -0.25 -2.47
C GLU A 280 31.73 -0.52 -1.97
N PHE A 281 30.80 -0.81 -2.88
CA PHE A 281 29.39 -0.99 -2.52
C PHE A 281 29.16 -2.36 -1.88
N ASP A 282 28.58 -2.34 -0.68
CA ASP A 282 28.26 -3.51 0.13
C ASP A 282 26.82 -3.99 -0.13
N GLU A 283 26.65 -5.21 -0.64
CA GLU A 283 25.32 -5.80 -0.86
C GLU A 283 24.60 -6.21 0.44
N THR A 284 25.25 -6.09 1.61
CA THR A 284 24.57 -6.32 2.91
C THR A 284 23.48 -5.30 3.19
N VAL A 285 23.46 -4.16 2.48
CA VAL A 285 22.39 -3.15 2.59
C VAL A 285 21.03 -3.68 2.13
N PHE A 286 20.99 -4.73 1.30
CA PHE A 286 19.75 -5.31 0.82
C PHE A 286 19.07 -6.19 1.87
N GLY A 287 17.79 -5.92 2.10
CA GLY A 287 16.86 -6.79 2.82
C GLY A 287 16.50 -8.04 2.03
N GLY A 288 15.79 -8.97 2.68
CA GLY A 288 15.41 -10.26 2.09
C GLY A 288 14.53 -10.11 0.83
N LEU A 289 13.52 -9.24 0.89
CA LEU A 289 12.66 -8.93 -0.25
C LEU A 289 13.46 -8.42 -1.47
N GLU A 290 14.37 -7.46 -1.27
CA GLU A 290 15.19 -6.90 -2.35
C GLU A 290 16.09 -7.98 -2.96
N LYS A 291 16.69 -8.83 -2.13
CA LYS A 291 17.49 -9.98 -2.59
C LYS A 291 16.65 -10.96 -3.42
N ARG A 292 15.43 -11.28 -2.99
CA ARG A 292 14.49 -12.13 -3.75
C ARG A 292 14.17 -11.50 -5.11
N ASN A 293 13.79 -10.22 -5.12
CA ASN A 293 13.44 -9.49 -6.33
C ASN A 293 14.62 -9.36 -7.31
N ILE A 294 15.83 -9.07 -6.82
CA ILE A 294 17.05 -9.04 -7.62
C ILE A 294 17.33 -10.43 -8.24
N ALA A 295 17.18 -11.50 -7.46
CA ALA A 295 17.38 -12.87 -7.94
C ALA A 295 16.35 -13.26 -9.01
N PHE A 296 15.07 -12.93 -8.78
CA PHE A 296 13.99 -13.13 -9.75
C PHE A 296 14.29 -12.42 -11.08
N LEU A 297 14.65 -11.12 -11.04
CA LEU A 297 15.00 -10.35 -12.24
C LEU A 297 16.22 -10.91 -12.97
N LYS A 298 17.27 -11.32 -12.24
CA LYS A 298 18.45 -11.96 -12.86
C LYS A 298 18.06 -13.23 -13.62
N LYS A 299 17.16 -14.05 -13.07
CA LYS A 299 16.64 -15.26 -13.72
C LYS A 299 15.78 -14.90 -14.93
N ALA A 300 14.83 -14.00 -14.77
CA ALA A 300 13.94 -13.54 -15.83
C ALA A 300 14.71 -12.93 -17.02
N GLU A 301 15.77 -12.15 -16.77
CA GLU A 301 16.66 -11.63 -17.81
C GLU A 301 17.38 -12.75 -18.60
N ALA A 302 17.81 -13.82 -17.91
CA ALA A 302 18.56 -14.91 -18.53
C ALA A 302 17.66 -15.86 -19.34
N GLU A 303 16.41 -16.04 -18.91
CA GLU A 303 15.42 -16.93 -19.51
C GLU A 303 14.49 -16.19 -20.49
N PHE A 304 14.70 -14.89 -20.73
CA PHE A 304 13.81 -14.07 -21.53
C PHE A 304 13.71 -14.57 -22.99
N ASP A 305 12.48 -14.86 -23.40
CA ASP A 305 12.11 -15.17 -24.77
C ASP A 305 11.30 -14.01 -25.36
N GLU A 306 11.88 -13.30 -26.31
CA GLU A 306 11.29 -12.11 -26.92
C GLU A 306 10.02 -12.44 -27.74
N GLU A 307 9.98 -13.59 -28.42
CA GLU A 307 8.83 -13.98 -29.24
C GLU A 307 7.65 -14.36 -28.35
N LYS A 308 7.91 -15.20 -27.33
CA LYS A 308 6.91 -15.60 -26.34
C LYS A 308 6.39 -14.40 -25.55
N SER A 309 7.27 -13.49 -25.13
CA SER A 309 6.89 -12.26 -24.41
C SER A 309 5.97 -11.38 -25.26
N LYS A 310 6.30 -11.17 -26.55
CA LYS A 310 5.44 -10.42 -27.49
C LYS A 310 4.08 -11.09 -27.71
N GLU A 311 4.04 -12.42 -27.79
CA GLU A 311 2.78 -13.16 -27.92
C GLU A 311 1.89 -12.98 -26.69
N VAL A 312 2.44 -13.21 -25.49
CA VAL A 312 1.71 -13.03 -24.22
C VAL A 312 1.22 -11.58 -24.10
N LYS A 313 2.07 -10.60 -24.38
CA LYS A 313 1.70 -9.18 -24.34
C LYS A 313 0.58 -8.85 -25.32
N LYS A 314 0.62 -9.38 -26.55
CA LYS A 314 -0.44 -9.18 -27.54
C LYS A 314 -1.78 -9.76 -27.06
N ILE A 315 -1.77 -10.94 -26.43
CA ILE A 315 -2.98 -11.53 -25.84
C ILE A 315 -3.50 -10.64 -24.70
N TYR A 316 -2.59 -10.24 -23.79
CA TYR A 316 -2.92 -9.37 -22.66
C TYR A 316 -3.53 -8.03 -23.09
N ASP A 317 -2.97 -7.38 -24.11
CA ASP A 317 -3.48 -6.10 -24.62
C ASP A 317 -4.90 -6.22 -25.17
N GLY A 318 -5.25 -7.38 -25.73
CA GLY A 318 -6.58 -7.72 -26.21
C GLY A 318 -7.58 -8.11 -25.11
N LEU A 319 -7.15 -8.30 -23.86
CA LEU A 319 -8.06 -8.63 -22.77
C LEU A 319 -8.99 -7.46 -22.44
N LEU A 320 -10.27 -7.78 -22.23
CA LEU A 320 -11.27 -6.82 -21.74
C LEU A 320 -11.04 -6.55 -20.25
N THR A 321 -11.49 -5.38 -19.79
CA THR A 321 -11.56 -5.10 -18.36
C THR A 321 -12.53 -6.07 -17.68
N ALA A 322 -12.13 -6.57 -16.51
CA ALA A 322 -12.93 -7.46 -15.70
C ALA A 322 -14.27 -6.82 -15.29
N PRO A 323 -15.36 -7.60 -15.20
CA PRO A 323 -16.70 -7.06 -14.94
C PRO A 323 -16.83 -6.37 -13.57
N TYR A 324 -15.94 -6.68 -12.63
CA TYR A 324 -15.89 -6.12 -11.28
C TYR A 324 -14.80 -5.05 -11.11
N ALA A 325 -14.06 -4.68 -12.15
CA ALA A 325 -12.91 -3.76 -12.03
C ALA A 325 -13.31 -2.39 -11.45
N SER A 326 -14.51 -1.90 -11.75
CA SER A 326 -15.02 -0.63 -11.20
C SER A 326 -15.36 -0.68 -9.71
N LEU A 327 -15.40 -1.87 -9.11
CA LEU A 327 -15.63 -2.09 -7.68
C LEU A 327 -14.32 -2.13 -6.89
N LEU A 328 -13.17 -2.24 -7.57
CA LEU A 328 -11.86 -2.30 -6.94
C LEU A 328 -11.45 -0.90 -6.45
N THR A 329 -10.87 -0.82 -5.25
CA THR A 329 -10.44 0.45 -4.63
C THR A 329 -8.99 0.33 -4.18
N ALA A 330 -8.19 1.38 -4.42
CA ALA A 330 -6.77 1.39 -4.04
C ALA A 330 -6.51 1.85 -2.58
N HIS A 331 -7.52 2.43 -1.92
CA HIS A 331 -7.36 3.14 -0.63
C HIS A 331 -8.23 2.57 0.49
N THR A 332 -8.87 1.43 0.25
CA THR A 332 -9.60 0.71 1.29
C THR A 332 -9.06 -0.71 1.28
N GLU A 333 -8.97 -1.32 2.47
CA GLU A 333 -8.78 -2.75 2.58
C GLU A 333 -9.78 -3.49 1.67
N MET A 334 -9.34 -4.58 1.08
CA MET A 334 -10.13 -5.42 0.20
C MET A 334 -9.71 -6.85 0.42
N GLY A 335 -10.62 -7.79 0.21
CA GLY A 335 -10.14 -9.15 0.08
C GLY A 335 -10.86 -9.95 -0.96
N VAL A 336 -10.28 -11.12 -1.20
CA VAL A 336 -10.74 -12.07 -2.19
C VAL A 336 -10.76 -13.46 -1.56
N SER A 337 -11.64 -14.31 -2.06
CA SER A 337 -11.70 -15.73 -1.75
C SER A 337 -12.05 -16.48 -3.02
N LEU A 338 -11.25 -17.47 -3.39
CA LEU A 338 -11.32 -18.21 -4.65
C LEU A 338 -11.29 -19.71 -4.39
N TYR A 339 -12.07 -20.45 -5.16
CA TYR A 339 -11.93 -21.90 -5.25
C TYR A 339 -10.60 -22.26 -5.94
N SER A 340 -9.87 -23.23 -5.40
CA SER A 340 -8.57 -23.69 -5.91
C SER A 340 -8.68 -24.95 -6.79
N ASP A 341 -9.86 -25.53 -6.92
CA ASP A 341 -10.04 -26.80 -7.59
C ASP A 341 -10.38 -26.64 -9.08
N ILE A 342 -10.20 -27.74 -9.82
CA ILE A 342 -10.42 -27.78 -11.27
C ILE A 342 -11.89 -27.59 -11.70
N GLN A 343 -12.87 -27.82 -10.82
CA GLN A 343 -14.30 -27.75 -11.17
C GLN A 343 -14.79 -26.31 -11.21
N HIS A 344 -14.21 -25.45 -10.36
CA HIS A 344 -14.57 -24.04 -10.24
C HIS A 344 -13.64 -23.11 -11.04
N ARG A 345 -12.89 -23.67 -12.01
CA ARG A 345 -11.97 -22.89 -12.83
C ARG A 345 -12.03 -23.22 -14.33
N ALA A 346 -11.93 -22.18 -15.15
CA ALA A 346 -11.69 -22.30 -16.59
C ALA A 346 -10.33 -21.71 -16.97
N ASP A 347 -9.53 -22.48 -17.71
CA ASP A 347 -8.24 -22.02 -18.23
C ASP A 347 -8.46 -21.25 -19.54
N LYS A 348 -7.97 -20.01 -19.60
CA LYS A 348 -8.09 -19.10 -20.75
C LYS A 348 -6.75 -18.77 -21.40
N GLY A 349 -5.76 -19.63 -21.24
CA GLY A 349 -4.42 -19.44 -21.79
C GLY A 349 -3.52 -18.72 -20.80
N ILE A 350 -3.52 -17.37 -20.80
CA ILE A 350 -2.63 -16.57 -19.93
C ILE A 350 -3.24 -16.22 -18.57
N TYR A 351 -4.49 -16.60 -18.32
CA TYR A 351 -5.20 -16.40 -17.05
C TYR A 351 -6.19 -17.53 -16.79
N TYR A 352 -6.64 -17.64 -15.54
CA TYR A 352 -7.75 -18.47 -15.10
C TYR A 352 -8.98 -17.60 -14.84
N GLU A 353 -10.14 -18.12 -15.21
CA GLU A 353 -11.43 -17.72 -14.66
C GLU A 353 -11.72 -18.63 -13.46
N ALA A 354 -11.66 -18.11 -12.24
CA ALA A 354 -11.91 -18.86 -11.02
C ALA A 354 -13.18 -18.35 -10.33
N GLU A 355 -14.05 -19.23 -9.85
CA GLU A 355 -15.17 -18.80 -9.03
C GLU A 355 -14.67 -18.25 -7.70
N GLY A 356 -15.29 -17.16 -7.24
CA GLY A 356 -14.87 -16.50 -6.02
C GLY A 356 -15.76 -15.34 -5.61
N THR A 357 -15.33 -14.69 -4.53
CA THR A 357 -16.00 -13.54 -3.92
C THR A 357 -14.96 -12.45 -3.67
N ILE A 358 -15.34 -11.20 -3.94
CA ILE A 358 -14.58 -10.00 -3.57
C ILE A 358 -15.37 -9.26 -2.49
N TYR A 359 -14.66 -8.77 -1.49
CA TYR A 359 -15.23 -8.11 -0.33
C TYR A 359 -14.46 -6.85 0.04
N THR A 360 -15.15 -5.91 0.69
CA THR A 360 -14.62 -4.64 1.20
C THR A 360 -15.16 -4.41 2.62
N PRO A 361 -14.50 -3.62 3.48
CA PRO A 361 -15.00 -3.36 4.82
C PRO A 361 -16.43 -2.80 4.81
N VAL A 362 -17.19 -3.18 5.83
CA VAL A 362 -18.37 -2.43 6.22
C VAL A 362 -17.90 -1.06 6.69
N ILE A 363 -18.64 -0.02 6.30
CA ILE A 363 -18.28 1.36 6.63
C ILE A 363 -19.44 2.13 7.26
N LEU A 364 -19.12 3.08 8.14
CA LEU A 364 -19.94 4.26 8.40
C LEU A 364 -19.37 5.43 7.59
N SER A 365 -20.24 6.10 6.82
CA SER A 365 -19.89 7.40 6.22
C SER A 365 -19.69 8.46 7.31
N PRO A 366 -18.99 9.59 7.03
CA PRO A 366 -18.87 10.69 7.98
C PRO A 366 -20.22 11.14 8.57
N LYS A 367 -21.23 11.28 7.71
CA LYS A 367 -22.58 11.69 8.13
C LYS A 367 -23.25 10.69 9.06
N GLN A 368 -23.13 9.39 8.75
CA GLN A 368 -23.68 8.33 9.60
C GLN A 368 -22.94 8.25 10.94
N TYR A 369 -21.62 8.38 10.92
CA TYR A 369 -20.82 8.45 12.14
C TYR A 369 -21.31 9.59 13.05
N GLU A 370 -21.49 10.79 12.50
CA GLU A 370 -21.94 11.96 13.26
C GLU A 370 -23.35 11.74 13.86
N ALA A 371 -24.29 11.21 13.06
CA ALA A 371 -25.62 10.86 13.53
C ALA A 371 -25.59 9.82 14.66
N VAL A 372 -24.80 8.75 14.53
CA VAL A 372 -24.72 7.67 15.51
C VAL A 372 -23.99 8.11 16.78
N MET A 373 -22.80 8.71 16.62
CA MET A 373 -21.88 8.94 17.73
C MET A 373 -22.11 10.25 18.47
N LYS A 374 -22.45 11.32 17.75
CA LYS A 374 -22.70 12.63 18.37
C LYS A 374 -24.17 12.83 18.71
N GLU A 375 -25.06 12.48 17.79
CA GLU A 375 -26.50 12.72 17.96
C GLU A 375 -27.23 11.56 18.66
N GLY A 376 -26.57 10.40 18.82
CA GLY A 376 -27.16 9.21 19.45
C GLY A 376 -28.29 8.60 18.64
N LYS A 377 -28.34 8.86 17.33
CA LYS A 377 -29.35 8.32 16.43
C LYS A 377 -29.02 6.89 16.02
N GLU A 378 -30.06 6.13 15.71
CA GLU A 378 -29.91 4.90 14.97
C GLU A 378 -29.82 5.20 13.48
N GLU A 379 -28.86 4.58 12.80
CA GLU A 379 -28.71 4.61 11.35
C GLU A 379 -28.76 3.19 10.79
N ARG A 380 -28.94 3.06 9.47
CA ARG A 380 -28.81 1.77 8.78
C ARG A 380 -27.60 1.77 7.86
N ILE A 381 -26.80 0.71 7.95
CA ILE A 381 -25.61 0.50 7.11
C ILE A 381 -25.75 -0.77 6.28
N CYS A 382 -25.17 -0.75 5.08
CA CYS A 382 -25.13 -1.91 4.19
C CYS A 382 -24.06 -2.89 4.68
N VAL A 383 -24.45 -4.14 4.95
CA VAL A 383 -23.56 -5.21 5.41
C VAL A 383 -23.34 -6.29 4.33
N ASN A 384 -24.03 -6.20 3.20
CA ASN A 384 -23.83 -7.04 2.03
C ASN A 384 -24.34 -6.32 0.78
N GLU A 385 -23.47 -5.99 -0.17
CA GLU A 385 -23.88 -5.25 -1.37
C GLU A 385 -24.62 -6.12 -2.38
N LEU A 386 -24.49 -7.45 -2.31
CA LEU A 386 -25.13 -8.36 -3.26
C LEU A 386 -26.61 -8.57 -2.91
N THR A 387 -26.88 -8.86 -1.63
CA THR A 387 -28.23 -9.11 -1.12
C THR A 387 -28.96 -7.82 -0.72
N LYS A 388 -28.22 -6.71 -0.59
CA LYS A 388 -28.69 -5.45 -0.01
C LYS A 388 -29.13 -5.57 1.45
N GLU A 389 -28.62 -6.57 2.16
CA GLU A 389 -28.81 -6.69 3.60
C GLU A 389 -28.23 -5.47 4.31
N THR A 390 -28.96 -5.01 5.33
CA THR A 390 -28.57 -3.88 6.15
C THR A 390 -28.63 -4.28 7.63
N ALA A 391 -27.88 -3.55 8.46
CA ALA A 391 -27.97 -3.64 9.91
C ALA A 391 -28.25 -2.26 10.49
N ALA A 392 -29.04 -2.21 11.56
CA ALA A 392 -29.16 -1.01 12.37
C ALA A 392 -27.88 -0.83 13.18
N VAL A 393 -27.32 0.37 13.15
CA VAL A 393 -26.14 0.74 13.91
C VAL A 393 -26.52 1.75 14.98
N ARG A 394 -26.07 1.49 16.21
CA ARG A 394 -26.21 2.38 17.36
C ARG A 394 -24.86 2.58 18.02
N ARG A 395 -24.71 3.68 18.75
CA ARG A 395 -23.58 3.87 19.66
C ARG A 395 -23.57 2.75 20.71
N THR A 396 -22.39 2.28 21.08
CA THR A 396 -22.21 1.26 22.12
C THR A 396 -22.86 1.66 23.46
N ASP A 397 -23.41 0.69 24.17
CA ASP A 397 -23.78 0.81 25.58
C ASP A 397 -22.62 0.37 26.52
N ASN A 398 -21.57 -0.23 25.97
CA ASN A 398 -20.37 -0.66 26.68
C ASN A 398 -19.11 -0.49 25.82
N SER A 399 -18.33 0.54 26.14
CA SER A 399 -17.09 0.88 25.42
C SER A 399 -15.97 -0.15 25.53
N ASP A 400 -16.07 -1.11 26.46
CA ASP A 400 -15.06 -2.17 26.59
C ASP A 400 -15.16 -3.19 25.45
N TYR A 401 -16.33 -3.30 24.80
CA TYR A 401 -16.59 -4.28 23.74
C TYR A 401 -16.56 -3.70 22.32
N GLY A 402 -16.64 -2.39 22.17
CA GLY A 402 -16.65 -1.71 20.87
C GLY A 402 -17.20 -0.29 20.97
N ASP A 403 -17.04 0.50 19.91
CA ASP A 403 -17.56 1.87 19.81
C ASP A 403 -19.03 1.90 19.35
N CYS A 404 -19.43 0.90 18.58
CA CYS A 404 -20.79 0.76 18.04
C CYS A 404 -21.34 -0.66 18.21
N MET A 405 -22.65 -0.78 18.10
CA MET A 405 -23.40 -2.03 18.08
C MET A 405 -24.15 -2.16 16.77
N LEU A 406 -24.08 -3.35 16.15
CA LEU A 406 -24.92 -3.73 15.02
C LEU A 406 -26.03 -4.68 15.44
N PHE A 407 -27.23 -4.39 14.95
CA PHE A 407 -28.42 -5.24 15.03
C PHE A 407 -28.78 -5.67 13.61
N TYR A 408 -28.58 -6.95 13.31
CA TYR A 408 -28.91 -7.57 12.04
C TYR A 408 -30.40 -7.90 11.98
N ASP A 409 -31.00 -7.76 10.79
CA ASP A 409 -32.39 -8.14 10.56
C ASP A 409 -32.57 -9.68 10.67
N SER A 410 -33.79 -10.14 10.97
CA SER A 410 -34.07 -11.58 11.00
C SER A 410 -33.88 -12.22 9.62
N GLY A 411 -33.04 -13.27 9.54
CA GLY A 411 -32.85 -14.07 8.32
C GLY A 411 -31.61 -13.71 7.48
N THR A 412 -30.63 -13.00 8.04
CA THR A 412 -29.39 -12.71 7.30
C THR A 412 -28.61 -13.97 6.92
N GLU A 413 -28.02 -13.96 5.73
CA GLU A 413 -27.16 -15.04 5.22
C GLU A 413 -25.90 -15.26 6.07
N SER A 414 -25.46 -14.24 6.81
CA SER A 414 -24.25 -14.31 7.66
C SER A 414 -24.37 -15.27 8.86
N GLY A 415 -25.56 -15.81 9.14
CA GLY A 415 -25.83 -16.61 10.33
C GLY A 415 -25.80 -15.83 11.64
N LYS A 416 -25.44 -14.53 11.61
CA LYS A 416 -25.51 -13.61 12.74
C LYS A 416 -26.96 -13.16 12.92
N THR A 417 -27.79 -14.02 13.52
CA THR A 417 -29.11 -13.60 13.99
C THR A 417 -28.97 -12.95 15.35
N SER A 418 -28.84 -11.63 15.39
CA SER A 418 -29.25 -10.89 16.58
C SER A 418 -30.77 -10.81 16.56
N GLY A 419 -31.47 -11.39 17.54
CA GLY A 419 -32.77 -10.83 17.89
C GLY A 419 -32.61 -9.36 18.29
N GLU A 420 -33.71 -8.62 18.47
CA GLU A 420 -33.66 -7.23 18.99
C GLU A 420 -32.82 -7.09 20.30
N ASP A 421 -32.57 -8.20 21.01
CA ASP A 421 -31.93 -8.26 22.33
C ASP A 421 -30.44 -8.69 22.37
N THR A 422 -29.75 -8.95 21.24
CA THR A 422 -28.32 -9.36 21.30
C THR A 422 -27.46 -8.67 20.23
N PRO A 423 -26.90 -7.49 20.51
CA PRO A 423 -26.07 -6.76 19.57
C PRO A 423 -24.72 -7.44 19.31
N HIS A 424 -24.12 -7.12 18.16
CA HIS A 424 -22.71 -7.39 17.89
C HIS A 424 -21.91 -6.10 18.01
N TYR A 425 -20.88 -6.10 18.86
CA TYR A 425 -20.04 -4.94 19.11
C TYR A 425 -18.90 -4.86 18.10
N TYR A 426 -18.60 -3.63 17.67
CA TYR A 426 -17.48 -3.35 16.76
C TYR A 426 -16.79 -2.05 17.16
N PHE A 427 -15.47 -2.04 17.03
CA PHE A 427 -14.64 -0.84 17.09
C PHE A 427 -14.64 -0.16 15.72
N LEU A 428 -14.37 1.14 15.74
CA LEU A 428 -14.28 1.97 14.54
C LEU A 428 -12.85 2.42 14.28
N SER A 429 -12.40 2.25 13.04
CA SER A 429 -11.15 2.82 12.56
C SER A 429 -11.44 3.87 11.50
N TYR A 430 -10.94 5.09 11.70
CA TYR A 430 -11.08 6.17 10.74
C TYR A 430 -10.12 5.97 9.55
N GLU A 431 -10.64 5.96 8.33
CA GLU A 431 -9.87 5.87 7.10
C GLU A 431 -9.68 7.27 6.49
N PRO A 432 -8.50 7.90 6.65
CA PRO A 432 -8.31 9.31 6.37
C PRO A 432 -8.47 9.70 4.90
N TYR A 433 -8.21 8.80 3.96
CA TYR A 433 -8.31 9.13 2.53
C TYR A 433 -9.76 9.22 2.06
N SER A 434 -10.63 8.36 2.61
CA SER A 434 -12.05 8.33 2.27
C SER A 434 -12.92 9.13 3.23
N GLY A 435 -12.43 9.36 4.45
CA GLY A 435 -13.17 9.95 5.56
C GLY A 435 -14.15 8.99 6.25
N ASN A 436 -14.27 7.75 5.75
CA ASN A 436 -15.18 6.74 6.30
C ASN A 436 -14.59 6.09 7.56
N TYR A 437 -15.42 5.33 8.26
CA TYR A 437 -15.01 4.52 9.40
C TYR A 437 -15.25 3.05 9.09
N THR A 438 -14.20 2.23 9.13
CA THR A 438 -14.32 0.77 9.01
C THR A 438 -14.67 0.16 10.36
N LEU A 439 -15.33 -0.99 10.35
CA LEU A 439 -15.70 -1.72 11.55
C LEU A 439 -14.81 -2.95 11.68
N TRP A 440 -14.38 -3.24 12.90
CA TRP A 440 -13.62 -4.45 13.22
C TRP A 440 -13.98 -4.98 14.60
N ALA A 441 -13.75 -6.27 14.86
CA ALA A 441 -14.04 -6.90 16.13
C ALA A 441 -13.11 -8.10 16.38
N ASN A 442 -12.63 -8.27 17.62
CA ASN A 442 -11.67 -9.31 18.06
C ASN A 442 -10.36 -9.34 17.26
N SER A 443 -9.20 -9.29 17.94
CA SER A 443 -7.88 -9.40 17.28
C SER A 443 -7.67 -8.53 16.03
N ALA A 444 -8.35 -7.38 15.95
CA ALA A 444 -8.36 -6.48 14.78
C ALA A 444 -8.95 -7.06 13.48
N ASP A 445 -9.83 -8.07 13.54
CA ASP A 445 -10.48 -8.63 12.35
C ASP A 445 -11.51 -7.64 11.78
N THR A 446 -11.24 -7.14 10.57
CA THR A 446 -12.15 -6.26 9.84
C THR A 446 -13.47 -6.96 9.50
N LEU A 447 -14.59 -6.28 9.76
CA LEU A 447 -15.91 -6.71 9.31
C LEU A 447 -16.07 -6.40 7.81
N PHE A 448 -16.09 -7.43 6.99
CA PHE A 448 -16.26 -7.30 5.54
C PHE A 448 -17.72 -7.47 5.09
N LYS A 449 -18.03 -6.83 3.94
CA LYS A 449 -19.23 -7.04 3.13
C LYS A 449 -18.86 -7.51 1.73
N ASN A 450 -19.65 -8.44 1.20
CA ASN A 450 -19.47 -8.92 -0.17
C ASN A 450 -19.88 -7.83 -1.17
N ILE A 451 -19.05 -7.61 -2.19
CA ILE A 451 -19.32 -6.65 -3.28
C ILE A 451 -19.45 -7.30 -4.65
N TYR A 452 -18.87 -8.49 -4.81
CA TYR A 452 -18.95 -9.27 -6.03
C TYR A 452 -18.88 -10.76 -5.71
N LYS A 453 -19.69 -11.57 -6.39
CA LYS A 453 -19.62 -13.04 -6.34
C LYS A 453 -19.81 -13.57 -7.77
N GLY A 454 -18.88 -14.39 -8.22
CA GLY A 454 -18.86 -14.91 -9.59
C GLY A 454 -17.44 -15.23 -10.03
N THR A 455 -17.19 -15.10 -11.33
CA THR A 455 -15.88 -15.38 -11.91
C THR A 455 -14.91 -14.24 -11.66
N VAL A 456 -13.77 -14.53 -11.05
CA VAL A 456 -12.61 -13.66 -10.86
C VAL A 456 -11.51 -14.09 -11.82
N TYR A 457 -10.87 -13.13 -12.48
CA TYR A 457 -9.80 -13.36 -13.44
C TYR A 457 -8.44 -13.33 -12.75
N VAL A 458 -7.66 -14.38 -12.88
CA VAL A 458 -6.36 -14.56 -12.20
C VAL A 458 -5.27 -14.82 -13.23
N LEU A 459 -4.28 -13.92 -13.36
CA LEU A 459 -3.19 -14.12 -14.31
C LEU A 459 -2.35 -15.34 -13.92
N LYS A 460 -1.90 -16.10 -14.92
CA LYS A 460 -1.02 -17.24 -14.66
C LYS A 460 0.34 -16.76 -14.18
N GLY A 461 0.80 -17.34 -13.09
CA GLY A 461 1.98 -16.87 -12.37
C GLY A 461 1.64 -15.95 -11.18
N ALA A 462 0.36 -15.69 -10.93
CA ALA A 462 -0.06 -14.96 -9.75
C ALA A 462 0.26 -15.76 -8.48
N GLU A 463 0.71 -15.06 -7.44
CA GLU A 463 1.22 -15.67 -6.21
C GLU A 463 0.28 -15.48 -5.02
N HIS A 464 0.36 -16.40 -4.07
CA HIS A 464 -0.35 -16.37 -2.80
C HIS A 464 0.63 -16.67 -1.68
N GLU A 465 0.82 -15.71 -0.77
CA GLU A 465 1.77 -15.88 0.34
C GLU A 465 1.51 -14.90 1.50
N TRP A 466 2.07 -15.23 2.67
CA TRP A 466 2.07 -14.38 3.85
C TRP A 466 3.15 -13.30 3.73
N TYR A 467 2.86 -12.08 4.20
CA TYR A 467 3.82 -10.97 4.14
C TYR A 467 5.16 -11.28 4.82
N GLN A 468 5.14 -12.04 5.92
CA GLN A 468 6.34 -12.45 6.66
C GLN A 468 7.27 -13.32 5.80
N TYR A 469 6.75 -13.96 4.76
CA TYR A 469 7.49 -14.85 3.88
C TYR A 469 8.07 -14.14 2.65
N PHE A 470 7.83 -12.84 2.47
CA PHE A 470 8.37 -12.07 1.35
C PHE A 470 9.89 -12.13 1.26
N SER A 471 10.56 -12.23 2.41
CA SER A 471 12.02 -12.33 2.52
C SER A 471 12.58 -13.74 2.32
N ILE A 472 11.72 -14.77 2.27
CA ILE A 472 12.15 -16.17 2.14
C ILE A 472 12.44 -16.47 0.64
N PRO A 473 13.64 -16.96 0.28
CA PRO A 473 13.94 -17.38 -1.09
C PRO A 473 13.09 -18.57 -1.55
N ASP A 474 12.78 -18.67 -2.85
CA ASP A 474 11.94 -19.76 -3.39
C ASP A 474 12.46 -21.16 -3.04
N LYS A 475 13.79 -21.35 -3.01
CA LYS A 475 14.42 -22.63 -2.70
C LYS A 475 14.15 -23.10 -1.26
N GLU A 476 13.98 -22.17 -0.33
CA GLU A 476 13.72 -22.43 1.09
C GLU A 476 12.22 -22.55 1.38
N TYR A 477 11.36 -22.00 0.50
CA TYR A 477 9.90 -22.07 0.63
C TYR A 477 9.33 -23.48 0.36
N LEU A 478 10.00 -24.27 -0.49
CA LEU A 478 9.52 -25.56 -1.01
C LEU A 478 9.25 -26.65 0.06
N GLU A 479 9.65 -26.45 1.31
CA GLU A 479 9.28 -27.35 2.42
C GLU A 479 7.85 -27.09 2.96
N SER A 480 7.16 -26.02 2.51
CA SER A 480 5.87 -25.55 3.06
C SER A 480 4.70 -25.39 2.06
N GLY A 481 4.94 -25.37 0.74
CA GLY A 481 3.89 -25.25 -0.29
C GLY A 481 4.37 -24.62 -1.61
N GLU A 482 3.46 -24.44 -2.58
CA GLU A 482 3.72 -23.68 -3.82
C GLU A 482 3.16 -22.25 -3.70
N ARG A 483 3.97 -21.21 -4.02
CA ARG A 483 3.53 -19.80 -4.04
C ARG A 483 2.59 -19.47 -5.19
N VAL A 484 2.85 -20.09 -6.34
CA VAL A 484 2.10 -19.82 -7.56
C VAL A 484 0.74 -20.51 -7.46
N MET A 485 -0.33 -19.76 -7.72
CA MET A 485 -1.68 -20.31 -7.74
C MET A 485 -1.88 -21.19 -8.98
N ARG A 486 -2.21 -22.47 -8.80
CA ARG A 486 -2.30 -23.45 -9.92
C ARG A 486 -3.69 -24.01 -10.22
N PHE A 487 -4.69 -23.70 -9.40
CA PHE A 487 -6.10 -24.05 -9.63
C PHE A 487 -6.32 -25.51 -10.10
N ASP A 488 -5.51 -26.42 -9.59
CA ASP A 488 -5.47 -27.84 -9.94
C ASP A 488 -5.62 -28.72 -8.70
N ASP A 489 -6.07 -28.14 -7.58
CA ASP A 489 -6.27 -28.87 -6.34
C ASP A 489 -7.30 -29.97 -6.55
N ILE A 490 -6.85 -31.20 -6.35
CA ILE A 490 -7.63 -32.44 -6.42
C ILE A 490 -7.90 -33.00 -5.03
N THR A 491 -7.39 -32.37 -3.97
CA THR A 491 -7.72 -32.73 -2.61
C THR A 491 -9.14 -32.23 -2.37
N ASN A 492 -10.04 -33.16 -2.03
CA ASN A 492 -11.49 -32.98 -1.93
C ASN A 492 -11.92 -32.04 -0.78
N GLN A 493 -11.22 -30.94 -0.52
CA GLN A 493 -11.62 -29.91 0.43
C GLN A 493 -12.55 -28.95 -0.30
N GLY A 494 -13.85 -29.21 -0.27
CA GLY A 494 -14.88 -28.45 -1.00
C GLY A 494 -15.10 -26.99 -0.52
N ALA A 495 -14.03 -26.23 -0.29
CA ALA A 495 -14.04 -24.84 0.16
C ALA A 495 -13.06 -23.99 -0.68
N ALA A 496 -13.17 -22.66 -0.59
CA ALA A 496 -12.24 -21.74 -1.22
C ALA A 496 -10.80 -22.00 -0.75
N GLY A 497 -9.87 -22.25 -1.67
CA GLY A 497 -8.49 -22.64 -1.35
C GLY A 497 -7.48 -21.50 -1.44
N TYR A 498 -7.83 -20.37 -2.07
CA TYR A 498 -7.05 -19.14 -2.03
C TYR A 498 -7.88 -18.02 -1.43
N GLY A 499 -7.27 -17.18 -0.60
CA GLY A 499 -7.92 -16.03 -0.01
C GLY A 499 -6.94 -15.03 0.56
N GLY A 500 -7.41 -13.87 1.01
CA GLY A 500 -6.58 -12.90 1.71
C GLY A 500 -7.10 -11.47 1.62
N GLY A 501 -6.65 -10.65 2.56
CA GLY A 501 -7.07 -9.25 2.76
C GLY A 501 -6.23 -8.21 2.04
N GLN A 502 -5.29 -8.62 1.17
CA GLN A 502 -4.52 -7.71 0.33
C GLN A 502 -4.32 -8.28 -1.09
N PRO A 503 -5.39 -8.34 -1.91
CA PRO A 503 -5.29 -8.74 -3.30
C PRO A 503 -4.63 -7.64 -4.14
N VAL A 504 -3.74 -8.03 -5.05
CA VAL A 504 -3.13 -7.14 -6.03
C VAL A 504 -3.77 -7.39 -7.39
N PHE A 505 -4.45 -6.39 -7.92
CA PHE A 505 -5.02 -6.42 -9.27
C PHE A 505 -4.24 -5.52 -10.23
N ASP A 506 -4.27 -5.86 -11.52
CA ASP A 506 -3.83 -4.95 -12.57
C ASP A 506 -4.90 -3.90 -12.94
N GLU A 507 -4.57 -3.02 -13.88
CA GLU A 507 -5.47 -1.97 -14.38
C GLU A 507 -6.73 -2.51 -15.09
N LYS A 508 -6.72 -3.78 -15.53
CA LYS A 508 -7.86 -4.47 -16.14
C LYS A 508 -8.68 -5.24 -15.10
N GLY A 509 -8.27 -5.27 -13.83
CA GLY A 509 -8.94 -6.01 -12.75
C GLY A 509 -8.57 -7.50 -12.68
N TYR A 510 -7.47 -7.91 -13.30
CA TYR A 510 -6.97 -9.27 -13.19
C TYR A 510 -6.04 -9.40 -11.99
N LEU A 511 -6.23 -10.46 -11.21
CA LEU A 511 -5.49 -10.72 -10.00
C LEU A 511 -4.07 -11.19 -10.33
N LYS A 512 -3.09 -10.55 -9.68
CA LYS A 512 -1.64 -10.77 -9.81
C LYS A 512 -1.03 -11.38 -8.56
N ALA A 513 -1.63 -11.14 -7.40
CA ALA A 513 -1.23 -11.78 -6.16
C ALA A 513 -2.34 -11.67 -5.11
N ILE A 514 -2.27 -12.50 -4.08
CA ILE A 514 -3.04 -12.34 -2.85
C ILE A 514 -2.07 -12.43 -1.68
N TYR A 515 -2.07 -11.42 -0.83
CA TYR A 515 -1.25 -11.40 0.37
C TYR A 515 -2.11 -11.39 1.64
N TYR A 516 -1.54 -11.96 2.71
CA TYR A 516 -2.08 -11.86 4.06
C TYR A 516 -1.21 -10.98 4.92
N TYR A 517 -1.86 -10.12 5.71
CA TYR A 517 -1.27 -9.37 6.80
C TYR A 517 -2.03 -9.78 8.06
N GLY A 518 -1.50 -10.75 8.77
CA GLY A 518 -2.08 -11.35 9.98
C GLY A 518 -1.06 -12.26 10.65
N ASP A 519 -1.34 -12.64 11.89
CA ASP A 519 -0.55 -13.61 12.66
C ASP A 519 -0.81 -15.06 12.25
#